data_AF-A0A6J1THH0-F1
#
_entry.id   AF-A0A6J1THH0-F1
#
_cell.length_a   1.000
_cell.length_b   1.000
_cell.length_c   1.000
_cell.angle_alpha   90.00
_cell.angle_beta   90.00
_cell.angle_gamma   90.00
#
_symmetry.space_group_name_H-M   'P 1'
#
loop_
_entity.id
_entity.type
_entity.pdbx_description
1 polymer ?
#
loop_
_entity_poly.entity_id
_entity_poly.type
_entity_poly.pdbx_seq_one_letter_code
_entity_poly.pdbx_strand_id
1 'polypeptide(L)'
;MFNSVVFRDWQSTAEGETVLQHFYDPHSSGRKLFGILEKPNLPPSIEEVSYKLFVGGRVGVGKTTTIARLAGIQCNTSYSETPGIRKTNVYWPVKIWDKTILFKLQFWDAGENSMKKYSHILTACKEKADAILLVFSYTDAASFHEIPQLMSKLSQGHHPAKIVIGTRYSSTNSLEVSNAQTKEFELKWKVRVLRLNSFLNERNEVHKISPIMNVICEQLWIRDQDYLLKQGLNS
;
A
#
# COMPACT_ATOMS: atom_id res chain seq x y z
N MET A 1 -0.11 8.54 20.58
CA MET A 1 -1.13 7.71 19.92
C MET A 1 -1.92 8.62 19.02
N PHE A 2 -1.93 8.38 17.71
CA PHE A 2 -2.84 9.09 16.81
C PHE A 2 -4.21 8.43 16.93
N ASN A 3 -5.25 9.20 17.26
CA ASN A 3 -6.62 8.72 17.11
C ASN A 3 -6.84 8.37 15.64
N SER A 4 -7.31 7.14 15.37
CA SER A 4 -7.62 6.75 13.99
C SER A 4 -8.74 7.63 13.46
N VAL A 5 -8.56 8.20 12.27
CA VAL A 5 -9.60 8.99 11.59
C VAL A 5 -10.48 8.07 10.74
N VAL A 6 -9.95 6.90 10.38
CA VAL A 6 -10.66 5.85 9.64
C VAL A 6 -11.38 4.91 10.60
N PHE A 7 -12.63 4.58 10.29
CA PHE A 7 -13.35 3.52 10.99
C PHE A 7 -12.85 2.14 10.51
N ARG A 8 -12.03 1.49 11.33
CA ARG A 8 -11.16 0.36 10.88
C ARG A 8 -11.89 -0.91 10.47
N ASP A 9 -13.07 -1.13 11.01
CA ASP A 9 -13.86 -2.36 10.81
C ASP A 9 -15.14 -2.09 10.02
N TRP A 10 -15.24 -0.93 9.39
CA TRP A 10 -16.42 -0.51 8.63
C TRP A 10 -16.78 -1.49 7.51
N GLN A 11 -15.77 -2.12 6.89
CA GLN A 11 -15.94 -3.17 5.88
C GLN A 11 -16.79 -4.36 6.35
N SER A 12 -16.83 -4.60 7.66
CA SER A 12 -17.58 -5.70 8.27
C SER A 12 -19.01 -5.28 8.66
N THR A 13 -19.38 -4.01 8.45
CA THR A 13 -20.75 -3.51 8.69
C THR A 13 -21.62 -3.80 7.47
N ALA A 14 -22.96 -3.79 7.66
CA ALA A 14 -23.89 -3.97 6.55
C ALA A 14 -23.74 -2.90 5.45
N GLU A 15 -23.45 -1.64 5.83
CA GLU A 15 -23.15 -0.56 4.90
C GLU A 15 -21.88 -0.88 4.10
N GLY A 16 -20.79 -1.24 4.80
CA GLY A 16 -19.50 -1.54 4.17
C GLY A 16 -19.53 -2.73 3.24
N GLU A 17 -20.22 -3.80 3.63
CA GLU A 17 -20.40 -4.99 2.79
C GLU A 17 -21.18 -4.65 1.51
N THR A 18 -22.25 -3.85 1.62
CA THR A 18 -23.03 -3.39 0.46
C THR A 18 -22.17 -2.60 -0.53
N VAL A 19 -21.27 -1.75 -0.04
CA VAL A 19 -20.32 -1.02 -0.89
C VAL A 19 -19.29 -1.98 -1.50
N LEU A 20 -18.73 -2.89 -0.70
CA LEU A 20 -17.69 -3.83 -1.13
C LEU A 20 -18.15 -4.84 -2.18
N GLN A 21 -19.44 -5.15 -2.25
CA GLN A 21 -20.00 -6.00 -3.31
C GLN A 21 -19.65 -5.51 -4.72
N HIS A 22 -19.51 -4.20 -4.93
CA HIS A 22 -19.12 -3.61 -6.22
C HIS A 22 -17.67 -3.89 -6.62
N PHE A 23 -16.87 -4.44 -5.72
CA PHE A 23 -15.46 -4.74 -5.90
C PHE A 23 -15.19 -6.23 -5.92
N TYR A 24 -16.16 -7.10 -5.64
CA TYR A 24 -15.96 -8.54 -5.72
C TYR A 24 -15.99 -9.01 -7.16
N ASP A 25 -15.13 -9.99 -7.44
CA ASP A 25 -15.15 -10.70 -8.70
C ASP A 25 -16.11 -11.90 -8.56
N PRO A 26 -17.21 -11.97 -9.34
CA PRO A 26 -18.15 -13.10 -9.28
C PRO A 26 -17.51 -14.47 -9.57
N HIS A 27 -16.34 -14.49 -10.22
CA HIS A 27 -15.66 -15.71 -10.64
C HIS A 27 -14.46 -16.08 -9.76
N SER A 28 -14.15 -15.30 -8.73
CA SER A 28 -13.07 -15.61 -7.80
C SER A 28 -13.44 -15.30 -6.36
N SER A 29 -12.65 -15.79 -5.41
CA SER A 29 -12.77 -15.41 -3.99
C SER A 29 -12.12 -14.05 -3.69
N GLY A 30 -11.78 -13.28 -4.73
CA GLY A 30 -10.98 -12.07 -4.68
C GLY A 30 -11.75 -10.80 -5.02
N ARG A 31 -11.00 -9.70 -5.15
CA ARG A 31 -11.52 -8.46 -5.68
C ARG A 31 -11.27 -8.37 -7.17
N LYS A 32 -12.23 -7.79 -7.87
CA LYS A 32 -12.11 -7.40 -9.27
C LYS A 32 -10.95 -6.42 -9.42
N LEU A 33 -10.02 -6.75 -10.30
CA LEU A 33 -9.04 -5.80 -10.80
C LEU A 33 -9.71 -4.91 -11.84
N PHE A 34 -9.62 -3.60 -11.63
CA PHE A 34 -10.09 -2.62 -12.60
C PHE A 34 -8.95 -2.25 -13.55
N GLY A 35 -9.22 -2.33 -14.85
CA GLY A 35 -8.33 -1.82 -15.89
C GLY A 35 -8.05 -0.32 -15.76
N ILE A 36 -7.10 0.19 -16.56
CA ILE A 36 -6.68 1.61 -16.50
C ILE A 36 -7.85 2.58 -16.73
N LEU A 37 -8.79 2.20 -17.60
CA LEU A 37 -9.98 2.97 -17.97
C LEU A 37 -11.25 2.51 -17.24
N GLU A 38 -11.15 1.46 -16.42
CA GLU A 38 -12.29 0.93 -15.68
C GLU A 38 -12.39 1.60 -14.31
N LYS A 39 -13.61 1.65 -13.77
CA LYS A 39 -13.90 2.11 -12.41
C LYS A 39 -15.02 1.27 -11.80
N PRO A 40 -15.07 1.13 -10.47
CA PRO A 40 -16.21 0.50 -9.82
C PRO A 40 -17.48 1.33 -10.08
N ASN A 41 -18.59 0.62 -10.29
CA ASN A 41 -19.89 1.27 -10.47
C ASN A 41 -20.46 1.60 -9.09
N LEU A 42 -20.16 2.79 -8.57
CA LEU A 42 -20.60 3.25 -7.25
C LEU A 42 -21.62 4.39 -7.37
N PRO A 43 -22.44 4.62 -6.33
CA PRO A 43 -23.30 5.79 -6.25
C PRO A 43 -22.50 7.09 -6.44
N PRO A 44 -23.05 8.10 -7.15
CA PRO A 44 -22.37 9.36 -7.41
C PRO A 44 -22.12 10.20 -6.14
N SER A 45 -22.76 9.84 -5.03
CA SER A 45 -22.54 10.46 -3.71
C SER A 45 -21.20 10.05 -3.06
N ILE A 46 -20.55 9.00 -3.54
CA ILE A 46 -19.23 8.57 -3.03
C ILE A 46 -18.15 9.36 -3.76
N GLU A 47 -17.49 10.25 -3.02
CA GLU A 47 -16.37 11.05 -3.54
C GLU A 47 -15.15 10.15 -3.82
N GLU A 48 -14.43 10.41 -4.91
CA GLU A 48 -13.20 9.71 -5.27
C GLU A 48 -11.98 10.62 -5.05
N VAL A 49 -10.98 10.09 -4.34
CA VAL A 49 -9.65 10.70 -4.20
C VAL A 49 -8.61 9.79 -4.84
N SER A 50 -7.62 10.36 -5.53
CA SER A 50 -6.62 9.59 -6.27
C SER A 50 -5.20 9.89 -5.78
N TYR A 51 -4.45 8.82 -5.52
CA TYR A 51 -3.10 8.91 -4.98
C TYR A 51 -2.11 8.12 -5.83
N LYS A 52 -0.91 8.68 -6.03
CA LYS A 52 0.24 7.99 -6.64
C LYS A 52 1.14 7.42 -5.54
N LEU A 53 1.36 6.10 -5.56
CA LEU A 53 2.18 5.40 -4.57
C LEU A 53 3.40 4.81 -5.29
N PHE A 54 4.59 5.31 -4.95
CA PHE A 54 5.82 4.68 -5.40
C PHE A 54 6.15 3.47 -4.53
N VAL A 55 6.47 2.33 -5.14
CA VAL A 55 6.86 1.11 -4.42
C VAL A 55 8.36 0.86 -4.60
N GLY A 56 9.12 0.97 -3.50
CA GLY A 56 10.56 0.79 -3.45
C GLY A 56 10.98 -0.38 -2.56
N GLY A 57 12.20 -0.88 -2.76
CA GLY A 57 12.76 -1.99 -1.99
C GLY A 57 13.66 -2.87 -2.86
N ARG A 58 14.45 -3.73 -2.22
CA ARG A 58 15.41 -4.62 -2.85
C ARG A 58 14.73 -5.61 -3.82
N VAL A 59 15.51 -6.17 -4.74
CA VAL A 59 15.08 -7.24 -5.64
C VAL A 59 14.59 -8.45 -4.83
N GLY A 60 13.53 -9.11 -5.29
CA GLY A 60 13.03 -10.34 -4.66
C GLY A 60 12.28 -10.19 -3.32
N VAL A 61 12.17 -8.98 -2.74
CA VAL A 61 11.46 -8.76 -1.44
C VAL A 61 9.94 -8.88 -1.52
N GLY A 62 9.37 -9.02 -2.73
CA GLY A 62 7.92 -9.18 -2.93
C GLY A 62 7.14 -7.89 -3.17
N LYS A 63 7.73 -6.87 -3.82
CA LYS A 63 7.03 -5.63 -4.24
C LYS A 63 5.81 -5.93 -5.11
N THR A 64 6.01 -6.64 -6.21
CA THR A 64 4.94 -6.97 -7.18
C THR A 64 3.89 -7.89 -6.57
N THR A 65 4.31 -8.87 -5.75
CA THR A 65 3.39 -9.76 -5.01
C THR A 65 2.56 -8.99 -3.97
N THR A 66 3.17 -8.02 -3.29
CA THR A 66 2.45 -7.11 -2.38
C THR A 66 1.35 -6.37 -3.13
N ILE A 67 1.68 -5.75 -4.27
CA ILE A 67 0.70 -5.00 -5.07
C ILE A 67 -0.40 -5.93 -5.59
N ALA A 68 -0.03 -7.11 -6.11
CA ALA A 68 -1.01 -8.10 -6.58
C ALA A 68 -1.99 -8.49 -5.47
N ARG A 69 -1.49 -8.77 -4.26
CA ARG A 69 -2.33 -9.08 -3.10
C ARG A 69 -3.23 -7.90 -2.70
N LEU A 70 -2.67 -6.69 -2.64
CA LEU A 70 -3.44 -5.46 -2.39
C LEU A 70 -4.42 -5.15 -3.51
N ALA A 71 -4.28 -5.73 -4.70
CA ALA A 71 -5.22 -5.58 -5.80
C ALA A 71 -6.24 -6.73 -5.87
N GLY A 72 -6.11 -7.77 -5.04
CA GLY A 72 -6.94 -8.98 -5.11
C GLY A 72 -6.57 -9.93 -6.25
N ILE A 73 -5.41 -9.73 -6.91
CA ILE A 73 -4.92 -10.54 -8.01
C ILE A 73 -4.18 -11.77 -7.46
N GLN A 74 -4.52 -12.95 -7.97
CA GLN A 74 -3.74 -14.16 -7.70
C GLN A 74 -2.34 -14.02 -8.31
N CYS A 75 -1.30 -14.15 -7.48
CA CYS A 75 0.08 -14.05 -7.92
C CYS A 75 0.67 -15.44 -8.11
N ASN A 76 1.25 -15.68 -9.29
CA ASN A 76 2.06 -16.88 -9.52
C ASN A 76 3.30 -16.87 -8.60
N THR A 77 3.74 -18.06 -8.18
CA THR A 77 4.89 -18.23 -7.27
C THR A 77 6.24 -18.04 -7.96
N SER A 78 6.28 -18.03 -9.30
CA SER A 78 7.49 -17.83 -10.07
C SER A 78 7.99 -16.38 -9.98
N TYR A 79 9.21 -16.19 -9.46
CA TYR A 79 9.85 -14.89 -9.46
C TYR A 79 10.19 -14.44 -10.89
N SER A 80 9.80 -13.20 -11.22
CA SER A 80 10.28 -12.46 -12.38
C SER A 80 10.52 -11.02 -11.97
N GLU A 81 11.61 -10.40 -12.45
CA GLU A 81 11.82 -8.98 -12.23
C GLU A 81 10.82 -8.17 -13.06
N THR A 82 10.20 -7.14 -12.47
CA THR A 82 9.31 -6.23 -13.18
C THR A 82 10.06 -5.47 -14.29
N PRO A 83 9.72 -5.69 -15.57
CA PRO A 83 10.32 -4.93 -16.67
C PRO A 83 9.73 -3.52 -16.71
N GLY A 84 10.59 -2.50 -16.77
CA GLY A 84 10.14 -1.12 -16.88
C GLY A 84 9.31 -0.64 -15.68
N ILE A 85 8.24 0.11 -15.97
CA ILE A 85 7.29 0.64 -14.98
C ILE A 85 5.96 -0.10 -15.13
N ARG A 86 5.49 -0.69 -14.03
CA ARG A 86 4.15 -1.27 -13.93
C ARG A 86 3.27 -0.39 -13.07
N LYS A 87 2.17 0.09 -13.67
CA LYS A 87 1.10 0.82 -12.96
C LYS A 87 -0.05 -0.13 -12.65
N THR A 88 -0.48 -0.17 -11.39
CA THR A 88 -1.68 -0.93 -10.97
C THR A 88 -2.63 -0.02 -10.22
N ASN A 89 -3.87 0.11 -10.70
CA ASN A 89 -4.92 0.84 -10.00
C ASN A 89 -5.62 -0.10 -9.02
N VAL A 90 -5.73 0.31 -7.77
CA VAL A 90 -6.53 -0.38 -6.76
C VAL A 90 -7.52 0.60 -6.19
N TYR A 91 -8.79 0.23 -6.24
CA TYR A 91 -9.85 0.99 -5.62
C TYR A 91 -10.20 0.38 -4.26
N TRP A 92 -10.28 1.24 -3.25
CA TRP A 92 -10.60 0.83 -1.88
C TRP A 92 -11.49 1.87 -1.21
N PRO A 93 -12.72 1.50 -0.83
CA PRO A 93 -13.57 2.41 -0.09
C PRO A 93 -13.11 2.48 1.37
N VAL A 94 -13.26 3.65 1.99
CA VAL A 94 -12.90 3.90 3.39
C VAL A 94 -13.96 4.78 4.03
N LYS A 95 -14.40 4.43 5.24
CA LYS A 95 -15.25 5.27 6.06
C LYS A 95 -14.39 6.22 6.90
N ILE A 96 -14.48 7.52 6.61
CA ILE A 96 -13.82 8.60 7.34
C ILE A 96 -14.91 9.42 8.01
N TRP A 97 -14.93 9.40 9.35
CA TRP A 97 -16.07 9.88 10.13
C TRP A 97 -17.38 9.25 9.62
N ASP A 98 -18.35 10.06 9.18
CA ASP A 98 -19.63 9.58 8.65
C ASP A 98 -19.68 9.49 7.12
N LYS A 99 -18.58 9.81 6.42
CA LYS A 99 -18.51 9.80 4.96
C LYS A 99 -17.74 8.59 4.44
N THR A 100 -18.27 7.99 3.37
CA THR A 100 -17.58 6.93 2.62
C THR A 100 -16.85 7.58 1.44
N ILE A 101 -15.53 7.41 1.39
CA ILE A 101 -14.66 7.97 0.35
C ILE A 101 -14.00 6.82 -0.40
N LEU A 102 -13.98 6.92 -1.73
CA LEU A 102 -13.30 5.97 -2.59
C LEU A 102 -11.85 6.39 -2.81
N PHE A 103 -10.90 5.57 -2.36
CA PHE A 103 -9.49 5.78 -2.64
C PHE A 103 -9.09 5.04 -3.90
N LYS A 104 -8.63 5.78 -4.92
CA LYS A 104 -7.93 5.26 -6.09
C LYS A 104 -6.42 5.28 -5.86
N LEU A 105 -5.87 4.15 -5.47
CA LEU A 105 -4.45 3.96 -5.23
C LEU A 105 -3.76 3.52 -6.51
N GLN A 106 -2.89 4.36 -7.05
CA GLN A 106 -2.09 4.06 -8.24
C GLN A 106 -0.71 3.60 -7.79
N PHE A 107 -0.48 2.29 -7.77
CA PHE A 107 0.83 1.72 -7.43
C PHE A 107 1.76 1.74 -8.63
N TRP A 108 2.93 2.37 -8.46
CA TRP A 108 4.01 2.43 -9.44
C TRP A 108 5.15 1.53 -8.96
N ASP A 109 5.29 0.38 -9.61
CA ASP A 109 6.33 -0.63 -9.37
C ASP A 109 7.34 -0.63 -10.50
N ALA A 110 8.61 -0.83 -10.16
CA ALA A 110 9.68 -1.04 -11.12
C ALA A 110 10.73 -2.00 -10.52
N GLY A 111 11.36 -2.78 -11.40
CA GLY A 111 12.49 -3.63 -11.02
C GLY A 111 13.64 -2.80 -10.44
N GLU A 112 14.32 -3.33 -9.41
CA GLU A 112 15.44 -2.62 -8.81
C GLU A 112 16.59 -2.43 -9.81
N ASN A 113 16.89 -3.45 -10.62
CA ASN A 113 17.92 -3.35 -11.64
C ASN A 113 17.52 -2.36 -12.73
N SER A 114 16.24 -2.35 -13.11
CA SER A 114 15.71 -1.36 -14.05
C SER A 114 15.88 0.07 -13.53
N MET A 115 15.57 0.33 -12.26
CA MET A 115 15.76 1.65 -11.63
C MET A 115 17.23 2.05 -11.51
N LYS A 116 18.15 1.10 -11.28
CA LYS A 116 19.60 1.36 -11.22
C LYS A 116 20.18 1.64 -12.60
N LYS A 117 19.75 0.87 -13.61
CA LYS A 117 20.24 0.99 -14.99
C LYS A 117 19.71 2.22 -15.70
N TYR A 118 18.45 2.58 -15.43
CA TYR A 118 17.74 3.66 -16.12
C TYR A 118 17.24 4.69 -15.13
N SER A 119 18.00 5.77 -14.93
CA SER A 119 17.70 6.83 -13.96
C SER A 119 16.31 7.46 -14.16
N HIS A 120 15.85 7.57 -15.42
CA HIS A 120 14.54 8.12 -15.77
C HIS A 120 13.38 7.28 -15.22
N ILE A 121 13.54 5.97 -15.03
CA ILE A 121 12.52 5.10 -14.43
C ILE A 121 12.29 5.50 -12.98
N LEU A 122 13.36 5.66 -12.20
CA LEU A 122 13.26 6.09 -10.80
C LEU A 122 12.63 7.49 -10.70
N THR A 123 13.05 8.42 -11.56
CA THR A 123 12.47 9.77 -11.61
C THR A 123 10.97 9.72 -11.89
N ALA A 124 10.53 9.01 -12.93
CA ALA A 124 9.13 8.89 -13.30
C ALA A 124 8.27 8.24 -12.20
N CYS A 125 8.80 7.24 -11.50
CA CYS A 125 8.11 6.59 -10.39
C CYS A 125 7.98 7.51 -9.16
N LYS A 126 9.04 8.27 -8.80
CA LYS A 126 9.06 9.14 -7.61
C LYS A 126 8.35 10.48 -7.82
N GLU A 127 8.38 11.02 -9.03
CA GLU A 127 7.84 12.35 -9.32
C GLU A 127 6.36 12.46 -8.93
N LYS A 128 6.02 13.48 -8.12
CA LYS A 128 4.66 13.73 -7.61
C LYS A 128 4.03 12.51 -6.92
N ALA A 129 4.83 11.62 -6.34
CA ALA A 129 4.32 10.52 -5.55
C ALA A 129 3.73 11.06 -4.24
N ASP A 130 2.52 10.60 -3.91
CA ASP A 130 1.83 10.97 -2.68
C ASP A 130 2.31 10.17 -1.48
N ALA A 131 2.69 8.92 -1.73
CA ALA A 131 3.34 8.06 -0.76
C ALA A 131 4.52 7.31 -1.35
N ILE A 132 5.44 6.95 -0.48
CA ILE A 132 6.50 5.97 -0.73
C ILE A 132 6.18 4.75 0.14
N LEU A 133 5.96 3.62 -0.51
CA LEU A 133 5.86 2.31 0.11
C LEU A 133 7.20 1.59 -0.01
N LEU A 134 7.86 1.36 1.12
CA LEU A 134 9.12 0.63 1.17
C LEU A 134 8.86 -0.80 1.63
N VAL A 135 9.30 -1.76 0.82
CA VAL A 135 9.07 -3.18 1.04
C VAL A 135 10.37 -3.87 1.45
N PHE A 136 10.34 -4.60 2.55
CA PHE A 136 11.40 -5.51 2.98
C PHE A 136 10.83 -6.92 3.21
N SER A 137 11.69 -7.92 3.42
CA SER A 137 11.26 -9.27 3.79
C SER A 137 11.72 -9.63 5.19
N TYR A 138 10.84 -10.25 5.99
CA TYR A 138 11.20 -10.76 7.31
C TYR A 138 12.25 -11.90 7.27
N THR A 139 12.49 -12.47 6.09
CA THR A 139 13.53 -13.49 5.83
C THR A 139 14.75 -12.93 5.09
N ASP A 140 14.95 -11.60 5.09
CA ASP A 140 16.12 -10.93 4.52
C ASP A 140 16.44 -9.69 5.37
N ALA A 141 17.34 -9.84 6.35
CA ALA A 141 17.74 -8.74 7.24
C ALA A 141 18.41 -7.59 6.48
N ALA A 142 19.13 -7.86 5.40
CA ALA A 142 19.76 -6.81 4.60
C ALA A 142 18.70 -5.90 3.96
N SER A 143 17.59 -6.48 3.46
CA SER A 143 16.48 -5.67 2.92
C SER A 143 15.86 -4.73 3.95
N PHE A 144 15.83 -5.11 5.24
CA PHE A 144 15.33 -4.25 6.32
C PHE A 144 16.30 -3.14 6.68
N HIS A 145 17.60 -3.44 6.75
CA HIS A 145 18.64 -2.45 7.07
C HIS A 145 18.79 -1.36 5.99
N GLU A 146 18.39 -1.62 4.75
CA GLU A 146 18.39 -0.63 3.66
C GLU A 146 17.24 0.39 3.74
N ILE A 147 16.13 0.07 4.43
CA ILE A 147 14.92 0.91 4.47
C ILE A 147 15.21 2.36 4.92
N PRO A 148 15.98 2.63 6.00
CA PRO A 148 16.37 3.99 6.39
C PRO A 148 16.98 4.83 5.26
N GLN A 149 17.94 4.24 4.54
CA GLN A 149 18.67 4.93 3.48
C GLN A 149 17.76 5.23 2.30
N LEU A 150 16.94 4.26 1.90
CA LEU A 150 15.92 4.44 0.87
C LEU A 150 14.93 5.54 1.24
N MET A 151 14.43 5.52 2.49
CA MET A 151 13.48 6.51 2.98
C MET A 151 14.05 7.93 2.94
N SER A 152 15.29 8.11 3.40
CA SER A 152 15.98 9.40 3.36
C SER A 152 16.15 9.91 1.92
N LYS A 153 16.68 9.07 1.02
CA LYS A 153 16.91 9.39 -0.39
C LYS A 153 15.61 9.77 -1.12
N LEU A 154 14.53 9.03 -0.86
CA LEU A 154 13.28 9.19 -1.58
C LEU A 154 12.43 10.34 -1.01
N SER A 155 12.67 10.78 0.23
CA SER A 155 11.95 11.92 0.83
C SER A 155 12.54 13.29 0.47
N GLN A 156 13.58 13.37 -0.36
CA GLN A 156 14.16 14.66 -0.76
C GLN A 156 13.24 15.42 -1.74
N GLY A 157 12.95 16.69 -1.43
CA GLY A 157 12.24 17.65 -2.30
C GLY A 157 10.71 17.68 -2.16
N HIS A 158 10.09 16.63 -1.63
CA HIS A 158 8.66 16.55 -1.36
C HIS A 158 8.41 15.85 -0.03
N HIS A 159 7.21 16.02 0.54
CA HIS A 159 6.79 15.37 1.79
C HIS A 159 5.74 14.26 1.53
N PRO A 160 6.08 13.15 0.86
CA PRO A 160 5.16 12.03 0.68
C PRO A 160 4.91 11.32 2.02
N ALA A 161 3.75 10.67 2.14
CA ALA A 161 3.50 9.73 3.22
C ALA A 161 4.49 8.56 3.14
N LYS A 162 4.96 8.06 4.29
CA LYS A 162 5.99 7.02 4.38
C LYS A 162 5.37 5.77 5.00
N ILE A 163 5.34 4.69 4.25
CA ILE A 163 4.74 3.43 4.68
C ILE A 163 5.75 2.32 4.47
N VAL A 164 5.94 1.46 5.47
CA VAL A 164 6.83 0.31 5.36
C VAL A 164 6.02 -0.96 5.41
N ILE A 165 6.33 -1.91 4.52
CA ILE A 165 5.66 -3.21 4.43
C ILE A 165 6.70 -4.32 4.58
N GLY A 166 6.52 -5.19 5.57
CA GLY A 166 7.34 -6.39 5.75
C GLY A 166 6.63 -7.63 5.23
N THR A 167 7.22 -8.28 4.23
CA THR A 167 6.66 -9.49 3.58
C THR A 167 7.19 -10.78 4.19
N ARG A 168 6.56 -11.91 3.85
CA ARG A 168 6.94 -13.26 4.31
C ARG A 168 6.96 -13.37 5.84
N TYR A 169 6.11 -12.58 6.50
CA TYR A 169 5.91 -12.76 7.93
C TYR A 169 5.30 -14.13 8.20
N SER A 170 5.89 -14.86 9.13
CA SER A 170 5.40 -16.17 9.57
C SER A 170 5.66 -16.34 11.05
N SER A 171 4.70 -16.90 11.77
CA SER A 171 4.88 -17.31 13.17
C SER A 171 5.60 -18.65 13.32
N THR A 172 5.72 -19.43 12.23
CA THR A 172 6.27 -20.79 12.26
C THR A 172 7.68 -20.90 11.68
N ASN A 173 8.10 -19.94 10.86
CA ASN A 173 9.42 -19.97 10.22
C ASN A 173 10.40 -19.07 10.96
N SER A 174 11.70 -19.38 10.85
CA SER A 174 12.76 -18.50 11.33
C SER A 174 12.72 -17.16 10.57
N LEU A 175 12.55 -16.07 11.32
CA LEU A 175 12.63 -14.71 10.79
C LEU A 175 14.03 -14.14 11.08
N GLU A 176 14.62 -13.46 10.12
CA GLU A 176 15.87 -12.71 10.30
C GLU A 176 15.62 -11.32 10.92
N VAL A 177 14.38 -10.83 10.80
CA VAL A 177 13.94 -9.56 11.40
C VAL A 177 12.91 -9.85 12.49
N SER A 178 13.21 -9.47 13.72
CA SER A 178 12.35 -9.69 14.86
C SER A 178 11.23 -8.65 15.01
N ASN A 179 10.17 -9.01 15.72
CA ASN A 179 9.12 -8.06 16.11
C ASN A 179 9.69 -6.88 16.93
N ALA A 180 10.71 -7.11 17.76
CA ALA A 180 11.35 -6.07 18.56
C ALA A 180 12.07 -5.05 17.67
N GLN A 181 12.85 -5.51 16.68
CA GLN A 181 13.52 -4.64 15.72
C GLN A 181 12.51 -3.79 14.93
N THR A 182 11.39 -4.37 14.49
CA THR A 182 10.36 -3.58 13.78
C THR A 182 9.74 -2.52 14.68
N LYS A 183 9.46 -2.81 15.96
CA LYS A 183 8.93 -1.83 16.91
C LYS A 183 9.92 -0.69 17.20
N GLU A 184 11.19 -1.03 17.42
CA GLU A 184 12.25 -0.03 17.62
C GLU A 184 12.36 0.89 16.39
N PHE A 185 12.31 0.29 15.20
CA PHE A 185 12.32 1.01 13.94
C PHE A 185 11.11 1.96 13.80
N GLU A 186 9.90 1.51 14.12
CA GLU A 186 8.69 2.33 14.09
C GLU A 186 8.83 3.56 15.01
N LEU A 187 9.36 3.37 16.22
CA LEU A 187 9.59 4.46 17.19
C LEU A 187 10.66 5.45 16.68
N LYS A 188 11.79 4.92 16.20
CA LYS A 188 12.92 5.72 15.74
C LYS A 188 12.57 6.57 14.52
N TRP A 189 11.88 5.99 13.54
CA TRP A 189 11.60 6.63 12.26
C TRP A 189 10.22 7.29 12.21
N LYS A 190 9.38 7.09 13.23
CA LYS A 190 7.99 7.58 13.29
C LYS A 190 7.18 7.16 12.07
N VAL A 191 7.37 5.92 11.63
CA VAL A 191 6.61 5.29 10.53
C VAL A 191 5.98 4.01 11.02
N ARG A 192 4.97 3.52 10.30
CA ARG A 192 4.32 2.25 10.60
C ARG A 192 4.85 1.12 9.72
N VAL A 193 5.06 -0.05 10.32
CA VAL A 193 5.45 -1.29 9.62
C VAL A 193 4.22 -2.19 9.51
N LEU A 194 3.70 -2.32 8.30
CA LEU A 194 2.57 -3.21 7.97
C LEU A 194 3.11 -4.60 7.66
N ARG A 195 2.55 -5.61 8.33
CA ARG A 195 3.00 -7.00 8.20
C ARG A 195 2.16 -7.71 7.15
N LEU A 196 2.82 -8.34 6.20
CA LEU A 196 2.20 -9.21 5.21
C LEU A 196 2.75 -10.62 5.35
N ASN A 197 1.84 -11.55 5.62
CA ASN A 197 2.14 -12.97 5.59
C ASN A 197 2.38 -13.41 4.14
N SER A 198 2.93 -14.61 3.95
CA SER A 198 2.95 -15.25 2.64
C SER A 198 1.53 -15.32 2.06
N PHE A 199 1.40 -15.15 0.74
CA PHE A 199 0.10 -15.25 0.07
C PHE A 199 -0.39 -16.69 0.22
N LEU A 200 -1.46 -16.89 0.98
CA LEU A 200 -2.18 -18.14 1.08
C LEU A 200 -3.51 -17.87 0.38
N ASN A 201 -3.85 -18.67 -0.62
CA ASN A 201 -5.08 -18.52 -1.41
C ASN A 201 -6.29 -18.96 -0.56
N GLU A 202 -6.60 -18.17 0.46
CA GLU A 202 -7.59 -18.46 1.47
C GLU A 202 -8.90 -17.71 1.19
N ARG A 203 -10.00 -18.26 1.72
CA ARG A 203 -11.26 -17.54 1.80
C ARG A 203 -11.06 -16.30 2.71
N ASN A 204 -11.71 -15.18 2.39
CA ASN A 204 -11.67 -13.92 3.16
C ASN A 204 -10.39 -13.06 3.04
N GLU A 205 -9.61 -13.16 1.95
CA GLU A 205 -8.43 -12.29 1.75
C GLU A 205 -8.77 -10.79 1.86
N VAL A 206 -9.98 -10.36 1.48
CA VAL A 206 -10.43 -8.97 1.61
C VAL A 206 -10.41 -8.48 3.07
N HIS A 207 -10.90 -9.29 4.01
CA HIS A 207 -10.87 -8.93 5.43
C HIS A 207 -9.45 -8.90 5.99
N LYS A 208 -8.55 -9.75 5.48
CA LYS A 208 -7.14 -9.77 5.91
C LYS A 208 -6.34 -8.58 5.39
N ILE A 209 -6.59 -8.14 4.16
CA ILE A 209 -5.91 -6.99 3.57
C ILE A 209 -6.52 -5.66 4.03
N SER A 210 -7.79 -5.68 4.49
CA SER A 210 -8.50 -4.46 4.91
C SER A 210 -7.72 -3.61 5.92
N PRO A 211 -7.19 -4.15 7.04
CA PRO A 211 -6.41 -3.36 7.98
C PRO A 211 -5.21 -2.66 7.34
N ILE A 212 -4.56 -3.31 6.37
CA ILE A 212 -3.41 -2.76 5.65
C ILE A 212 -3.86 -1.64 4.70
N MET A 213 -4.92 -1.87 3.93
CA MET A 213 -5.49 -0.88 3.02
C MET A 213 -6.02 0.35 3.77
N ASN A 214 -6.74 0.15 4.87
CA ASN A 214 -7.25 1.23 5.71
C ASN A 214 -6.11 2.07 6.29
N VAL A 215 -5.01 1.45 6.73
CA VAL A 215 -3.84 2.20 7.21
C VAL A 215 -3.14 2.96 6.07
N ILE A 216 -3.00 2.38 4.87
CA ILE A 216 -2.43 3.10 3.72
C ILE A 216 -3.25 4.35 3.41
N CYS A 217 -4.58 4.20 3.34
CA CYS A 217 -5.50 5.31 3.05
C CYS A 217 -5.49 6.36 4.17
N GLU A 218 -5.46 5.94 5.43
CA GLU A 218 -5.38 6.84 6.59
C GLU A 218 -4.10 7.68 6.56
N GLN A 219 -2.94 7.09 6.24
CA GLN A 219 -1.68 7.84 6.14
C GLN A 219 -1.69 8.86 5.00
N LEU A 220 -2.31 8.52 3.87
CA LEU A 220 -2.49 9.46 2.74
C LEU A 220 -3.43 10.60 3.13
N TRP A 221 -4.54 10.30 3.80
CA TRP A 221 -5.51 11.29 4.25
C TRP A 221 -4.89 12.27 5.24
N ILE A 222 -4.19 11.77 6.27
CA ILE A 222 -3.52 12.61 7.29
C ILE A 222 -2.50 13.54 6.63
N ARG A 223 -1.72 13.04 5.66
CA ARG A 223 -0.75 13.87 4.91
C ARG A 223 -1.43 15.04 4.22
N ASP A 224 -2.56 14.82 3.57
CA ASP A 224 -3.29 15.88 2.86
C ASP A 224 -3.88 16.90 3.84
N GLN A 225 -4.46 16.44 4.95
CA GLN A 225 -4.97 17.34 5.99
C GLN A 225 -3.84 18.20 6.57
N ASP A 226 -2.69 17.61 6.87
CA ASP A 226 -1.50 18.34 7.33
C ASP A 226 -1.02 19.37 6.29
N TYR A 227 -1.12 19.05 5.01
CA TYR A 227 -0.74 19.95 3.92
C TYR A 227 -1.70 21.14 3.80
N LEU A 228 -3.01 20.88 3.84
CA LEU A 228 -4.06 21.91 3.79
C LEU A 228 -3.95 22.87 4.97
N LEU A 229 -3.79 22.33 6.18
CA LEU A 229 -3.61 23.12 7.41
C LEU A 229 -2.37 24.03 7.33
N LYS A 230 -1.25 23.53 6.81
CA LYS A 230 -0.01 24.32 6.65
C LYS A 230 -0.12 25.41 5.59
N GLN A 231 -1.01 25.26 4.62
CA GLN A 231 -1.24 26.26 3.58
C GLN A 231 -2.31 27.31 3.95
N GLY A 232 -2.92 27.20 5.14
CA GLY A 232 -4.04 28.07 5.53
C GLY A 232 -5.29 27.85 4.66
N LEU A 233 -5.32 26.75 3.89
CA LEU A 233 -6.49 26.31 3.13
C LEU A 233 -7.37 25.52 4.09
N ASN A 234 -8.19 26.22 4.87
CA ASN A 234 -9.31 25.57 5.54
C ASN A 234 -10.35 25.21 4.47
N SER A 235 -10.69 23.92 4.38
CA SER A 235 -11.89 23.44 3.71
C SER A 235 -13.14 23.92 4.44
#